data_AF-A0A7S2FWE6-F1
#
_entry.id   AF-A0A7S2FWE6-F1
#
_cell.length_a   1.000
_cell.length_b   1.000
_cell.length_c   1.000
_cell.angle_alpha   90.00
_cell.angle_beta   90.00
_cell.angle_gamma   90.00
#
_symmetry.space_group_name_H-M   'P 1'
#
loop_
_entity.id
_entity.type
_entity.pdbx_description
1 polymer ?
#
loop_
_entity_poly.entity_id
_entity_poly.type
_entity_poly.pdbx_seq_one_letter_code
_entity_poly.pdbx_strand_id
1 'polypeptide(L)'
;MAALDSLDKKSLGECKGMKLPPPGVDDVFIGAMILLAGVQSTVVHKNNKCKDKSWDGAKKQCLGNIGEYMERLKHCKVLIDESAYPAMNMKEIRPYLDKDHFTTEIITAKNSAAGGICSFVINIVCYYDIVVTVEPKREPLRV
;
A
#
# COMPACT_ATOMS: atom_id res chain seq x y z
N MET A 1 -11.79 1.00 -7.75
CA MET A 1 -10.74 1.85 -7.16
C MET A 1 -9.88 2.33 -8.32
N ALA A 2 -10.15 3.53 -8.86
CA ALA A 2 -9.53 4.02 -10.09
C ALA A 2 -7.99 4.08 -10.03
N ALA A 3 -7.41 4.21 -8.83
CA ALA A 3 -5.96 4.24 -8.62
C ALA A 3 -5.23 2.92 -8.98
N LEU A 4 -5.91 1.77 -8.87
CA LEU A 4 -5.34 0.47 -9.25
C LEU A 4 -5.53 0.18 -10.75
N ASP A 5 -6.54 0.78 -11.38
CA ASP A 5 -6.84 0.59 -12.81
C ASP A 5 -5.80 1.29 -13.70
N SER A 6 -5.12 2.32 -13.16
CA SER A 6 -4.00 3.00 -13.81
C SER A 6 -2.63 2.33 -13.58
N LEU A 7 -2.55 1.21 -12.86
CA LEU A 7 -1.28 0.51 -12.63
C LEU A 7 -0.94 -0.38 -13.82
N ASP A 8 0.03 0.06 -14.62
CA ASP A 8 0.54 -0.72 -15.75
C ASP A 8 1.66 -1.68 -15.30
N LYS A 9 1.52 -2.97 -15.67
CA LYS A 9 2.49 -4.03 -15.32
C LYS A 9 3.88 -3.75 -15.88
N LYS A 10 3.98 -3.10 -17.05
CA LYS A 10 5.26 -2.77 -17.69
C LYS A 10 6.01 -1.73 -16.87
N SER A 11 5.33 -0.67 -16.44
CA SER A 11 5.94 0.40 -15.62
C SER A 11 6.39 -0.11 -14.24
N LEU A 12 5.67 -1.06 -13.65
CA LEU A 12 6.13 -1.76 -12.43
C LEU A 12 7.35 -2.65 -12.70
N GLY A 13 7.42 -3.26 -13.89
CA GLY A 13 8.59 -4.02 -14.34
C GLY A 13 9.83 -3.15 -14.49
N GLU A 14 9.68 -1.94 -15.04
CA GLU A 14 10.74 -0.95 -15.13
C GLU A 14 11.23 -0.52 -13.74
N CYS A 15 10.31 -0.37 -12.77
CA CYS A 15 10.68 -0.07 -11.38
C CYS A 15 11.59 -1.15 -10.76
N LYS A 16 11.38 -2.43 -11.09
CA LYS A 16 12.19 -3.54 -10.59
C LYS A 16 13.65 -3.46 -11.05
N GLY A 17 13.88 -2.92 -12.25
CA GLY A 17 15.22 -2.77 -12.84
C GLY A 17 16.05 -1.65 -12.19
N MET A 18 15.44 -0.79 -11.38
CA MET A 18 16.15 0.33 -10.74
C MET A 18 17.10 -0.16 -9.65
N LYS A 19 18.39 0.15 -9.80
CA LYS A 19 19.41 -0.09 -8.75
C LYS A 19 19.11 0.74 -7.51
N LEU A 20 18.81 2.03 -7.71
CA LEU A 20 18.44 2.98 -6.68
C LEU A 20 17.12 3.68 -7.09
N PRO A 21 16.13 3.78 -6.20
CA PRO A 21 14.89 4.48 -6.51
C PRO A 21 15.08 6.00 -6.38
N PRO A 22 14.29 6.81 -7.12
CA PRO A 22 14.23 8.24 -6.86
C PRO A 22 13.84 8.53 -5.40
N PRO A 23 14.31 9.63 -4.79
CA PRO A 23 13.99 9.95 -3.40
C PRO A 23 12.47 9.99 -3.14
N GLY A 24 12.00 9.23 -2.16
CA GLY A 24 10.59 9.14 -1.78
C GLY A 24 9.80 8.05 -2.51
N VAL A 25 10.31 7.53 -3.64
CA VAL A 25 9.70 6.37 -4.30
C VAL A 25 9.90 5.10 -3.47
N ASP A 26 11.07 4.96 -2.84
CA ASP A 26 11.34 3.92 -1.85
C ASP A 26 10.31 3.92 -0.72
N ASP A 27 10.03 5.09 -0.14
CA ASP A 27 9.06 5.23 0.94
C ASP A 27 7.66 4.75 0.52
N VAL A 28 7.25 5.01 -0.72
CA VAL A 28 5.94 4.56 -1.25
C VAL A 28 5.87 3.04 -1.32
N PHE A 29 6.91 2.39 -1.85
CA PHE A 29 6.94 0.94 -1.93
C PHE A 29 7.06 0.29 -0.54
N ILE A 30 7.85 0.87 0.37
CA ILE A 30 7.91 0.44 1.78
C ILE A 30 6.54 0.61 2.44
N GLY A 31 5.84 1.71 2.15
CA GLY A 31 4.49 1.95 2.65
C GLY A 31 3.50 0.88 2.17
N ALA A 32 3.55 0.52 0.89
CA ALA A 32 2.77 -0.59 0.37
C ALA A 32 3.14 -1.93 1.03
N MET A 33 4.42 -2.20 1.32
CA MET A 33 4.82 -3.39 2.07
C MET A 33 4.25 -3.42 3.49
N ILE A 34 4.24 -2.28 4.18
CA ILE A 34 3.67 -2.16 5.53
C ILE A 34 2.18 -2.52 5.50
N LEU A 35 1.44 -2.06 4.49
CA LEU A 35 0.04 -2.43 4.30
C LEU A 35 -0.14 -3.93 4.01
N LEU A 36 0.80 -4.56 3.33
CA LEU A 36 0.75 -5.99 3.03
C LEU A 36 1.31 -6.88 4.17
N ALA A 37 1.94 -6.31 5.20
CA ALA A 37 2.54 -7.04 6.31
C ALA A 37 1.47 -7.76 7.14
N GLY A 38 1.59 -9.07 7.36
CA GLY A 38 0.60 -9.84 8.14
C GLY A 38 -0.72 -10.10 7.41
N VAL A 39 -0.97 -9.42 6.30
CA VAL A 39 -2.02 -9.71 5.33
C VAL A 39 -1.57 -10.81 4.36
N GLN A 40 -0.26 -10.89 4.09
CA GLN A 40 0.32 -11.88 3.17
C GLN A 40 1.60 -12.51 3.71
N SER A 41 1.74 -13.82 3.48
CA SER A 41 2.88 -14.65 3.89
C SER A 41 4.22 -14.31 3.20
N THR A 42 4.21 -13.46 2.18
CA THR A 42 5.44 -13.13 1.42
C THR A 42 6.11 -11.85 1.88
N VAL A 43 5.41 -11.00 2.65
CA VAL A 43 6.06 -9.87 3.29
C VAL A 43 6.79 -10.38 4.53
N VAL A 44 8.08 -10.10 4.64
CA VAL A 44 8.84 -10.51 5.83
C VAL A 44 8.39 -9.66 7.01
N HIS A 45 7.60 -10.25 7.91
CA HIS A 45 7.06 -9.56 9.07
C HIS A 45 7.32 -10.31 10.38
N LYS A 46 7.29 -9.58 11.49
CA LYS A 46 7.22 -10.14 12.86
C LYS A 46 6.10 -9.41 13.59
N ASN A 47 5.09 -10.15 14.07
CA ASN A 47 3.88 -9.58 14.69
C ASN A 47 3.22 -8.49 13.81
N ASN A 48 3.01 -8.79 12.52
CA ASN A 48 2.45 -7.86 11.52
C ASN A 48 3.24 -6.55 11.30
N LYS A 49 4.49 -6.46 11.79
CA LYS A 49 5.39 -5.36 11.47
C LYS A 49 6.34 -5.75 10.34
N CYS A 50 6.38 -4.95 9.29
CA CYS A 50 7.33 -5.12 8.19
C CYS A 50 8.77 -5.04 8.73
N LYS A 51 9.53 -6.14 8.60
CA LYS A 51 10.89 -6.27 9.13
C LYS A 51 11.92 -5.69 8.17
N ASP A 52 11.69 -5.83 6.87
CA ASP A 52 12.60 -5.38 5.82
C ASP A 52 12.07 -4.10 5.19
N LYS A 53 12.54 -2.96 5.70
CA LYS A 53 12.19 -1.61 5.22
C LYS A 53 13.28 -1.09 4.27
N SER A 54 13.70 -1.93 3.31
CA SER A 54 14.73 -1.60 2.32
C SER A 54 14.17 -1.62 0.90
N TRP A 55 14.80 -0.88 -0.01
CA TRP A 55 14.43 -0.92 -1.43
C TRP A 55 14.61 -2.31 -2.04
N ASP A 56 15.65 -3.06 -1.65
CA ASP A 56 15.84 -4.43 -2.12
C ASP A 56 14.76 -5.38 -1.61
N GLY A 57 14.34 -5.21 -0.35
CA GLY A 57 13.17 -5.89 0.22
C GLY A 57 11.91 -5.58 -0.58
N ALA A 58 11.65 -4.31 -0.86
CA ALA A 58 10.52 -3.85 -1.65
C ALA A 58 10.52 -4.40 -3.08
N LYS A 59 11.65 -4.36 -3.77
CA LYS A 59 11.80 -4.97 -5.11
C LYS A 59 11.48 -6.46 -5.07
N LYS A 60 11.99 -7.19 -4.08
CA LYS A 60 11.80 -8.64 -3.99
C LYS A 60 10.35 -9.00 -3.63
N GLN A 61 9.75 -8.30 -2.68
CA GLN A 61 8.47 -8.67 -2.08
C GLN A 61 7.27 -8.07 -2.82
N CYS A 62 7.42 -6.88 -3.43
CA CYS A 62 6.39 -6.24 -4.25
C CYS A 62 6.58 -6.50 -5.74
N LEU A 63 7.80 -6.38 -6.26
CA LEU A 63 8.08 -6.47 -7.69
C LEU A 63 8.63 -7.85 -8.12
N GLY A 64 8.75 -8.79 -7.19
CA GLY A 64 9.13 -10.18 -7.47
C GLY A 64 8.16 -10.83 -8.45
N ASN A 65 6.86 -10.73 -8.15
CA ASN A 65 5.75 -11.19 -8.97
C ASN A 65 4.69 -10.07 -9.08
N ILE A 66 4.79 -9.27 -10.15
CA ILE A 66 3.94 -8.09 -10.36
C ILE A 66 2.46 -8.46 -10.50
N GLY A 67 2.18 -9.57 -11.20
CA GLY A 67 0.79 -10.03 -11.40
C GLY A 67 0.12 -10.33 -10.06
N GLU A 68 0.81 -11.09 -9.22
CA GLU A 68 0.33 -11.39 -7.88
C GLU A 68 0.23 -10.13 -7.01
N TYR A 69 1.23 -9.25 -7.05
CA TYR A 69 1.25 -8.01 -6.29
C TYR A 69 0.04 -7.11 -6.57
N MET A 70 -0.40 -7.00 -7.82
CA MET A 70 -1.61 -6.22 -8.15
C MET A 70 -2.88 -6.83 -7.56
N GLU A 71 -3.04 -8.14 -7.67
CA GLU A 71 -4.20 -8.85 -7.09
C GLU A 71 -4.25 -8.69 -5.57
N ARG A 72 -3.07 -8.73 -4.96
CA ARG A 72 -2.85 -8.51 -3.53
C ARG A 72 -3.24 -7.11 -3.07
N LEU A 73 -2.90 -6.06 -3.84
CA LEU A 73 -3.34 -4.69 -3.54
C LEU A 73 -4.88 -4.58 -3.61
N LYS A 74 -5.51 -5.19 -4.61
CA LYS A 74 -6.99 -5.22 -4.71
C LYS A 74 -7.62 -5.95 -3.51
N HIS A 75 -7.00 -7.04 -3.07
CA HIS A 75 -7.49 -7.85 -1.96
C HIS A 75 -7.48 -7.11 -0.60
N CYS A 76 -6.61 -6.09 -0.43
CA CYS A 76 -6.64 -5.25 0.77
C CYS A 76 -8.03 -4.65 1.05
N LYS A 77 -8.76 -4.23 0.00
CA LYS A 77 -10.10 -3.67 0.16
C LYS A 77 -11.07 -4.70 0.74
N VAL A 78 -11.03 -5.93 0.21
CA VAL A 78 -11.90 -7.04 0.65
C VAL A 78 -11.68 -7.32 2.14
N LEU A 79 -10.42 -7.37 2.58
CA LEU A 79 -10.08 -7.59 3.99
C LEU A 79 -10.55 -6.46 4.91
N ILE A 80 -10.60 -5.21 4.42
CA ILE A 80 -11.18 -4.09 5.17
C ILE A 80 -12.69 -4.26 5.26
N ASP A 81 -13.35 -4.62 4.16
CA ASP A 81 -14.80 -4.87 4.14
C ASP A 81 -15.22 -6.04 5.05
N GLU A 82 -14.36 -7.05 5.19
CA GLU A 82 -14.56 -8.21 6.07
C GLU A 82 -14.08 -7.97 7.52
N SER A 83 -13.65 -6.74 7.88
CA SER A 83 -13.09 -6.43 9.20
C SER A 83 -11.87 -7.30 9.60
N ALA A 84 -11.19 -7.90 8.63
CA ALA A 84 -10.03 -8.77 8.82
C ALA A 84 -8.68 -8.02 8.69
N TYR A 85 -8.71 -6.73 8.34
CA TYR A 85 -7.51 -5.96 8.10
C TYR A 85 -6.77 -5.55 9.40
N PRO A 86 -5.46 -5.81 9.54
CA PRO A 86 -4.75 -5.53 10.78
C PRO A 86 -4.60 -4.02 11.06
N ALA A 87 -5.13 -3.56 12.20
CA ALA A 87 -4.98 -2.17 12.64
C ALA A 87 -3.51 -1.74 12.84
N MET A 88 -2.60 -2.70 13.08
CA MET A 88 -1.17 -2.44 13.23
C MET A 88 -0.57 -1.83 11.95
N ASN A 89 -1.01 -2.29 10.77
CA ASN A 89 -0.53 -1.81 9.48
C ASN A 89 -0.86 -0.33 9.30
N MET A 90 -2.08 0.05 9.71
CA MET A 90 -2.55 1.43 9.72
C MET A 90 -1.73 2.31 10.67
N LYS A 91 -1.31 1.80 11.82
CA LYS A 91 -0.42 2.55 12.74
C LYS A 91 0.98 2.75 12.18
N GLU A 92 1.55 1.73 11.52
CA GLU A 92 2.92 1.79 10.98
C GLU A 92 3.01 2.63 9.70
N ILE A 93 1.92 2.79 8.92
CA ILE A 93 1.93 3.58 7.68
C ILE A 93 1.77 5.08 7.92
N ARG A 94 1.10 5.55 8.99
CA ARG A 94 0.87 6.99 9.22
C ARG A 94 2.15 7.84 9.21
N PRO A 95 3.26 7.43 9.84
CA PRO A 95 4.51 8.21 9.79
C PRO A 95 5.10 8.38 8.38
N TYR A 96 4.71 7.52 7.42
CA TYR A 96 5.09 7.68 6.02
C TYR A 96 4.16 8.64 5.29
N LEU A 97 2.87 8.60 5.59
CA LEU A 97 1.88 9.53 5.04
C LEU A 97 2.09 10.97 5.51
N ASP A 98 2.64 11.16 6.71
CA ASP A 98 2.97 12.48 7.26
C ASP A 98 4.21 13.13 6.60
N LYS A 99 4.93 12.42 5.73
CA LYS A 99 6.08 12.97 5.01
C LYS A 99 5.61 13.87 3.86
N ASP A 100 6.19 15.06 3.74
CA ASP A 100 5.81 16.05 2.71
C ASP A 100 5.89 15.51 1.27
N HIS A 101 6.78 14.56 1.00
CA HIS A 101 6.92 13.96 -0.33
C HIS A 101 5.96 12.80 -0.60
N PHE A 102 5.20 12.33 0.39
CA PHE A 102 4.26 11.21 0.24
C PHE A 102 2.91 11.71 -0.30
N THR A 103 2.95 12.31 -1.49
CA THR A 103 1.74 12.74 -2.19
C THR A 103 1.72 12.14 -3.58
N THR A 104 0.52 11.82 -4.08
CA THR A 104 0.36 11.24 -5.41
C THR A 104 0.99 12.16 -6.47
N GLU A 105 0.85 13.47 -6.36
CA GLU A 105 1.40 14.44 -7.31
C GLU A 105 2.93 14.42 -7.35
N ILE A 106 3.59 14.55 -6.18
CA ILE A 106 5.06 14.57 -6.09
C ILE A 106 5.65 13.24 -6.56
N ILE A 107 5.04 12.13 -6.18
CA ILE A 107 5.54 10.80 -6.55
C ILE A 107 5.29 10.52 -8.03
N THR A 108 4.12 10.88 -8.59
CA THR A 108 3.83 10.70 -10.02
C THR A 108 4.82 11.47 -10.89
N ALA A 109 5.19 12.70 -10.49
CA ALA A 109 6.20 13.50 -11.19
C ALA A 109 7.59 12.83 -11.21
N LYS A 110 7.91 12.00 -10.22
CA LYS A 110 9.17 11.23 -10.15
C LYS A 110 9.07 9.88 -10.86
N ASN A 111 7.95 9.19 -10.70
CA ASN A 111 7.67 7.89 -11.29
C ASN A 111 6.16 7.65 -11.32
N SER A 112 5.60 7.55 -12.54
CA SER A 112 4.15 7.38 -12.72
C SER A 112 3.60 6.10 -12.08
N ALA A 113 4.34 5.00 -12.10
CA ALA A 113 3.89 3.74 -11.51
C ALA A 113 3.89 3.82 -9.97
N ALA A 114 4.92 4.40 -9.39
CA ALA A 114 4.96 4.70 -7.96
C ALA A 114 3.84 5.68 -7.56
N GLY A 115 3.48 6.61 -8.46
CA GLY A 115 2.34 7.52 -8.28
C GLY A 115 1.02 6.77 -8.07
N GLY A 116 0.75 5.77 -8.92
CA GLY A 116 -0.41 4.88 -8.76
C GLY A 116 -0.41 4.11 -7.43
N ILE A 117 0.75 3.59 -7.01
CA ILE A 117 0.88 2.91 -5.72
C ILE A 117 0.68 3.90 -4.56
N CYS A 118 1.26 5.10 -4.62
CA CYS A 118 1.09 6.14 -3.62
C CYS A 118 -0.39 6.50 -3.45
N SER A 119 -1.08 6.72 -4.57
CA SER A 119 -2.53 6.95 -4.57
C SER A 119 -3.30 5.80 -3.94
N PHE A 120 -2.95 4.55 -4.26
CA PHE A 120 -3.56 3.38 -3.62
C PHE A 120 -3.33 3.36 -2.11
N VAL A 121 -2.10 3.58 -1.63
CA VAL A 121 -1.76 3.59 -0.19
C VAL A 121 -2.56 4.66 0.56
N ILE A 122 -2.68 5.86 0.01
CA ILE A 122 -3.47 6.93 0.61
C ILE A 122 -4.95 6.55 0.64
N ASN A 123 -5.48 6.05 -0.49
CA ASN A 123 -6.88 5.70 -0.63
C ASN A 123 -7.30 4.55 0.28
N ILE A 124 -6.47 3.52 0.45
CA ILE A 124 -6.81 2.35 1.28
C ILE A 124 -6.78 2.68 2.77
N VAL A 125 -5.87 3.56 3.22
CA VAL A 125 -5.84 4.04 4.60
C VAL A 125 -7.06 4.91 4.90
N CYS A 126 -7.41 5.83 3.99
CA CYS A 126 -8.63 6.64 4.09
C CYS A 126 -9.88 5.75 4.10
N TYR A 127 -9.93 4.74 3.23
CA TYR A 127 -11.03 3.78 3.17
C TYR A 127 -11.19 3.02 4.49
N TYR A 128 -10.09 2.53 5.08
CA TYR A 128 -10.11 1.88 6.39
C TYR A 128 -10.64 2.81 7.48
N ASP A 129 -10.14 4.04 7.55
CA ASP A 129 -10.56 5.02 8.56
C ASP A 129 -12.07 5.33 8.43
N ILE A 130 -12.57 5.45 7.19
CA ILE A 130 -14.00 5.62 6.94
C ILE A 130 -14.78 4.40 7.40
N VAL A 131 -14.44 3.19 6.95
CA VAL A 131 -15.15 1.95 7.29
C VAL A 131 -15.22 1.75 8.80
N VAL A 132 -14.09 1.82 9.49
CA VAL A 132 -14.03 1.67 10.96
C VAL A 132 -14.80 2.77 11.69
N THR A 133 -14.86 3.99 11.16
CA THR A 133 -15.60 5.10 11.78
C THR A 133 -17.11 5.07 11.49
N VAL A 134 -17.53 4.51 10.35
CA VAL A 134 -18.94 4.50 9.91
C VAL A 134 -19.67 3.21 10.27
N GLU A 135 -19.01 2.05 10.33
CA GLU A 135 -19.60 0.80 10.81
C GLU A 135 -20.33 0.94 12.16
N PRO A 136 -19.73 1.52 13.21
CA PRO A 136 -20.43 1.73 14.48
C PRO A 136 -21.60 2.73 14.38
N LYS A 137 -21.67 3.54 13.32
CA LYS A 137 -22.77 4.49 13.07
C LYS A 137 -23.88 3.93 12.17
N ARG A 138 -23.73 2.72 11.62
CA ARG A 138 -24.76 2.04 10.82
C ARG A 138 -25.67 1.12 11.64
N GLU A 139 -25.28 0.76 12.86
CA GLU A 139 -26.08 -0.05 13.77
C GLU A 139 -27.45 0.59 14.17
N PRO A 140 -27.61 1.92 14.36
CA PRO A 140 -28.88 2.48 14.83
C PRO A 140 -29.94 2.74 13.74
N LEU A 141 -29.73 2.35 12.48
CA LEU A 141 -30.72 2.53 11.39
C LEU A 141 -31.35 1.21 10.89
N ARG A 142 -31.15 0.10 11.60
CA ARG A 142 -32.05 -1.06 11.50
C ARG A 142 -33.18 -0.89 12.52
N VAL A 143 -34.12 -0.01 12.23
CA VAL A 143 -35.45 0.03 12.83
C VAL A 143 -36.49 -0.20 11.76
#